data_AF-A0A972N2F0-F1
#
_entry.id   AF-A0A972N2F0-F1
#
_cell.length_a   1.000
_cell.length_b   1.000
_cell.length_c   1.000
_cell.angle_alpha   90.00
_cell.angle_beta   90.00
_cell.angle_gamma   90.00
#
_symmetry.space_group_name_H-M   'P 1'
#
loop_
_entity.id
_entity.type
_entity.pdbx_description
1 polymer ?
#
loop_
_entity_poly.entity_id
_entity_poly.type
_entity_poly.pdbx_seq_one_letter_code
_entity_poly.pdbx_strand_id
1 'polypeptide(L)' 'MKPHLEFDYGRYGFRDDIEYRYVGRPGLSRELIEEISHIKGEPNWMREIRLKAYEAFV' A
#
# COMPACT_ATOMS: atom_id res chain seq x y z
N MET A 1 -36.29 28.82 -9.14
CA MET A 1 -35.15 28.21 -9.86
C MET A 1 -33.94 28.32 -8.94
N LYS A 2 -33.32 27.22 -8.51
CA LYS A 2 -32.18 27.26 -7.57
C LYS A 2 -30.90 27.59 -8.35
N PRO A 3 -30.02 28.47 -7.88
CA PRO A 3 -28.76 28.74 -8.55
C PRO A 3 -27.89 27.47 -8.52
N HIS A 4 -27.38 27.09 -9.69
CA HIS A 4 -26.39 26.03 -9.83
C HIS A 4 -25.02 26.66 -9.54
N LEU A 5 -24.46 26.40 -8.36
CA LEU A 5 -23.06 26.73 -8.09
C LEU A 5 -22.19 25.62 -8.67
N GLU A 6 -21.38 25.98 -9.65
CA GLU A 6 -20.37 25.11 -10.23
C GLU A 6 -19.02 25.45 -9.56
N PHE A 7 -18.45 24.47 -8.85
CA PHE A 7 -17.17 24.63 -8.16
C PHE A 7 -16.08 23.93 -8.99
N ASP A 8 -15.13 24.72 -9.51
CA ASP A 8 -13.96 24.18 -10.22
C ASP A 8 -12.89 23.72 -9.21
N TYR A 9 -12.87 22.41 -8.97
CA TYR A 9 -11.88 21.74 -8.12
C TYR A 9 -10.65 21.24 -8.89
N GLY A 10 -10.52 21.54 -10.20
CA GLY A 10 -9.42 21.05 -11.03
C GLY A 10 -8.03 21.41 -10.46
N ARG A 11 -7.93 22.58 -9.82
CA ARG A 11 -6.70 23.03 -9.12
C ARG A 11 -6.34 22.26 -7.85
N TYR A 12 -7.23 21.39 -7.35
CA TYR A 12 -7.03 20.57 -6.15
C TYR A 12 -7.06 19.06 -6.48
N GLY A 13 -7.42 18.69 -7.71
CA GLY A 13 -7.54 17.31 -8.19
C GLY A 13 -6.24 16.70 -8.68
N PHE A 14 -5.11 17.00 -8.01
CA PHE A 14 -3.82 16.40 -8.36
C PHE A 14 -3.91 14.87 -8.24
N ARG A 15 -3.64 14.17 -9.35
CA ARG A 15 -3.56 12.72 -9.40
C ARG A 15 -2.32 12.37 -10.20
N ASP A 16 -1.42 11.65 -9.57
CA ASP A 16 -0.32 11.01 -10.28
C ASP A 16 -0.82 9.67 -10.82
N ASP A 17 -0.60 9.42 -12.10
CA ASP A 17 -0.80 8.09 -12.67
C ASP A 17 0.34 7.19 -12.20
N ILE A 18 0.06 6.38 -11.17
CA ILE A 18 1.04 5.47 -10.56
C ILE A 18 0.72 4.03 -11.01
N GLU A 19 1.67 3.42 -11.68
CA GLU A 19 1.65 1.98 -11.96
C GLU A 19 2.36 1.22 -10.84
N TYR A 20 1.59 0.45 -10.07
CA TYR A 20 2.14 -0.42 -9.02
C TYR A 20 2.76 -1.67 -9.63
N ARG A 21 4.04 -1.94 -9.31
CA ARG A 21 4.71 -3.20 -9.69
C ARG A 21 4.06 -4.42 -9.02
N TYR A 22 3.49 -4.25 -7.84
CA TYR A 22 2.84 -5.32 -7.08
C TYR A 22 1.76 -4.74 -6.18
N VAL A 23 0.61 -5.42 -6.14
CA VAL A 23 -0.50 -5.13 -5.24
C VAL A 23 -0.77 -6.39 -4.42
N GLY A 24 -0.57 -6.29 -3.11
CA GLY A 24 -0.80 -7.40 -2.19
C GLY A 24 -2.28 -7.67 -1.95
N ARG A 25 -2.56 -8.87 -1.43
CA ARG A 25 -3.91 -9.23 -0.99
C ARG A 25 -4.34 -8.34 0.20
N PRO A 26 -5.63 -8.03 0.36
CA PRO A 26 -6.12 -7.29 1.51
C PRO A 26 -5.87 -8.04 2.83
N GLY A 27 -5.53 -7.30 3.89
CA GLY A 27 -5.27 -7.84 5.22
C GLY A 27 -3.78 -8.14 5.47
N LEU A 28 -3.36 -8.02 6.73
CA LEU A 28 -2.00 -8.33 7.13
C LEU A 28 -1.92 -9.80 7.56
N SER A 29 -1.05 -10.58 6.94
CA SER A 29 -0.81 -11.98 7.30
C SER A 29 0.67 -12.33 7.22
N ARG A 30 1.05 -13.46 7.82
CA ARG A 30 2.42 -13.99 7.76
C ARG A 30 2.85 -14.24 6.31
N GLU A 31 1.97 -14.84 5.52
CA GLU A 31 2.20 -15.21 4.12
C GLU A 31 2.40 -13.97 3.25
N LEU A 32 1.63 -12.91 3.49
CA LEU A 32 1.80 -11.64 2.78
C LEU A 32 3.17 -11.02 3.05
N ILE A 33 3.66 -11.10 4.28
CA ILE A 33 5.00 -10.59 4.65
C ILE A 33 6.09 -11.38 3.93
N GLU A 34 5.97 -12.71 3.88
CA GLU A 34 6.91 -13.57 3.15
C GLU A 34 6.89 -13.28 1.64
N GLU A 35 5.70 -13.12 1.06
CA GLU A 35 5.49 -12.75 -0.34
C GLU A 35 6.17 -11.41 -0.67
N ILE A 36 5.99 -10.38 0.17
CA ILE A 36 6.62 -9.07 0.01
C ILE A 36 8.14 -9.17 0.05
N SER A 37 8.71 -9.89 1.02
CA SER A 37 10.17 -10.04 1.12
C SER A 37 10.75 -10.78 -0.09
N HIS A 38 10.05 -11.78 -0.63
CA HIS A 38 10.46 -12.49 -1.84
C HIS A 38 10.43 -11.56 -3.07
N ILE A 39 9.33 -10.82 -3.28
CA ILE A 39 9.19 -9.89 -4.41
C ILE A 39 10.27 -8.80 -4.39
N LYS A 40 10.64 -8.34 -3.20
CA LYS A 40 11.66 -7.31 -3.02
C LYS A 40 13.09 -7.84 -3.07
N GLY A 41 13.29 -9.16 -3.09
CA GLY A 41 14.62 -9.77 -3.04
C GLY A 41 15.39 -9.38 -1.77
N GLU A 42 14.68 -9.25 -0.65
CA GLU A 42 15.28 -8.81 0.62
C GLU A 42 16.21 -9.88 1.20
N PRO A 43 17.30 -9.49 1.88
CA PRO A 43 18.15 -10.44 2.60
C PRO A 43 17.37 -11.09 3.76
N ASN A 44 17.75 -12.32 4.14
CA ASN A 44 16.99 -13.13 5.12
C ASN A 44 16.73 -12.41 6.45
N TRP A 45 17.69 -11.64 6.95
CA TRP A 45 17.55 -10.93 8.22
C TRP A 45 16.40 -9.89 8.19
N MET A 46 16.11 -9.28 7.04
CA MET A 46 14.98 -8.36 6.89
C MET A 46 13.64 -9.10 6.99
N ARG A 47 13.52 -10.25 6.32
CA ARG A 47 12.33 -11.11 6.40
C ARG A 47 12.07 -11.53 7.85
N GLU A 48 13.11 -11.95 8.57
CA GLU A 48 13.01 -12.34 9.98
C GLU A 48 12.56 -11.19 10.88
N ILE A 49 13.07 -9.98 10.68
CA ILE A 49 12.63 -8.80 11.45
C ILE A 49 11.15 -8.51 11.19
N ARG A 50 10.69 -8.56 9.93
CA ARG A 50 9.29 -8.34 9.59
C ARG A 50 8.37 -9.37 10.25
N LEU A 51 8.76 -10.64 10.23
CA LEU A 51 8.00 -11.73 10.85
C LEU A 51 7.93 -11.58 12.38
N LYS A 52 9.06 -11.24 13.02
CA LYS A 52 9.08 -10.94 14.46
C LYS A 52 8.18 -9.76 14.83
N ALA A 53 8.16 -8.72 14.00
CA ALA A 53 7.27 -7.58 14.22
C ALA A 53 5.80 -7.98 14.08
N TYR A 54 5.46 -8.81 13.09
CA TYR A 54 4.10 -9.34 12.95
C TYR A 54 3.65 -10.10 14.21
N GLU A 55 4.48 -11.01 14.71
CA GLU A 55 4.18 -11.79 15.93
C GLU A 55 4.07 -10.91 17.20
N ALA A 56 4.73 -9.75 17.23
CA ALA A 56 4.72 -8.87 18.39
C ALA A 56 3.50 -7.93 18.43
N PHE A 57 2.89 -7.62 17.29
CA PHE A 57 1.90 -6.54 17.18
C PHE A 57 0.53 -6.98 16.64
N VAL A 58 0.40 -8.21 16.16
CA VAL A 58 -0.85 -8.79 15.63
C VAL A 58 -1.29 -9.93 16.53
#